data_AF-A0A8S2TAW4-F1
#
_entry.id   AF-A0A8S2TAW4-F1
#
_cell.length_a   1.000
_cell.length_b   1.000
_cell.length_c   1.000
_cell.angle_alpha   90.00
_cell.angle_beta   90.00
_cell.angle_gamma   90.00
#
_symmetry.space_group_name_H-M   'P 1'
#
loop_
_entity.id
_entity.type
_entity.pdbx_description
1 polymer ?
#
loop_
_entity_poly.entity_id
_entity_poly.type
_entity_poly.pdbx_seq_one_letter_code
_entity_poly.pdbx_strand_id
1 'polypeptide(L)'
;LDFSSANQHVEELLHKFEQRKLQAQDYFDNVIYSHAGELCEELFVTPTIPRHAVSSYRKQNTPVPNPEIFYCDRVYLPFLDELINNISGRLSSLKCERIILLSKLRPELIL
;
A
#
# COMPACT_ATOMS: atom_id res chain seq x y z
N LEU A 1 12.37 27.28 6.42
CA LEU A 1 11.98 25.99 5.83
C LEU A 1 10.70 26.23 5.06
N ASP A 2 10.73 26.09 3.74
CA ASP A 2 9.62 26.46 2.85
C ASP A 2 8.55 25.37 2.87
N PHE A 3 7.45 25.64 3.59
CA PHE A 3 6.31 24.73 3.71
C PHE A 3 5.66 24.42 2.35
N SER A 4 5.82 25.31 1.36
CA SER A 4 5.36 25.09 -0.01
C SER A 4 6.09 23.91 -0.66
N SER A 5 7.42 23.87 -0.55
CA SER A 5 8.23 22.76 -1.06
C SER A 5 7.93 21.44 -0.36
N ALA A 6 7.69 21.47 0.95
CA ALA A 6 7.30 20.27 1.71
C ALA A 6 5.95 19.70 1.23
N ASN A 7 4.97 20.56 0.94
CA ASN A 7 3.67 20.12 0.39
C ASN A 7 3.79 19.56 -1.02
N GLN A 8 4.63 20.16 -1.88
CA GLN A 8 4.86 19.64 -3.22
C GLN A 8 5.44 18.22 -3.17
N HIS A 9 6.42 17.98 -2.29
CA HIS A 9 6.98 16.64 -2.11
C HIS A 9 5.97 15.63 -1.60
N VAL A 10 5.03 16.06 -0.77
CA VAL A 10 3.91 15.22 -0.33
C VAL A 10 3.04 14.81 -1.52
N GLU A 11 2.64 15.74 -2.38
CA GLU A 11 1.83 15.42 -3.57
C GLU A 11 2.55 14.48 -4.53
N GLU A 12 3.83 14.74 -4.81
CA GLU A 12 4.66 13.89 -5.67
C GLU A 12 4.77 12.46 -5.11
N LEU A 13 4.88 12.34 -3.79
CA LEU A 13 4.97 11.05 -3.12
C LEU A 13 3.65 10.29 -3.20
N LEU A 14 2.52 10.95 -2.94
CA LEU A 14 1.19 10.35 -3.07
C LEU A 14 0.91 9.88 -4.49
N HIS A 15 1.24 10.71 -5.47
CA HIS A 15 1.10 10.35 -6.88
C HIS A 15 1.91 9.11 -7.25
N LYS A 16 3.16 9.01 -6.77
CA LYS A 16 3.99 7.81 -6.97
C LYS A 16 3.37 6.55 -6.35
N PHE A 17 2.74 6.65 -5.19
CA PHE A 17 2.06 5.53 -4.56
C PHE A 17 0.83 5.06 -5.35
N GLU A 18 0.04 6.00 -5.88
CA GLU A 18 -1.09 5.66 -6.75
C GLU A 18 -0.63 4.99 -8.06
N GLN A 19 0.44 5.48 -8.68
CA GLN A 19 1.00 4.84 -9.88
C GLN A 19 1.51 3.43 -9.59
N ARG A 20 2.15 3.22 -8.44
CA ARG A 20 2.57 1.87 -8.01
C ARG A 20 1.39 0.95 -7.74
N LYS A 21 0.26 1.47 -7.26
CA LYS A 21 -0.97 0.70 -7.10
C LYS A 21 -1.50 0.17 -8.43
N LEU A 22 -1.43 0.96 -9.50
CA LEU A 22 -1.85 0.52 -10.84
C LEU A 22 -1.02 -0.65 -11.38
N GLN A 23 0.25 -0.72 -10.98
CA GLN A 23 1.19 -1.77 -11.36
C GLN A 23 1.30 -2.89 -10.31
N ALA A 24 0.50 -2.81 -9.23
CA ALA A 24 0.69 -3.67 -8.07
C ALA A 24 0.47 -5.15 -8.39
N GLN A 25 -0.56 -5.45 -9.19
CA GLN A 25 -0.84 -6.82 -9.64
C GLN A 25 0.34 -7.40 -10.43
N ASP A 26 0.77 -6.69 -11.47
CA ASP A 26 1.88 -7.11 -12.34
C ASP A 26 3.19 -7.28 -11.55
N TYR A 27 3.46 -6.37 -10.61
CA TYR A 27 4.61 -6.48 -9.72
C TYR A 27 4.50 -7.67 -8.76
N PHE A 28 3.31 -7.95 -8.24
CA PHE A 28 3.09 -9.11 -7.39
C PHE A 28 3.35 -10.41 -8.16
N ASP A 29 2.71 -10.57 -9.31
CA ASP A 29 2.79 -11.80 -10.11
C ASP A 29 4.23 -12.04 -10.59
N ASN A 30 4.83 -11.05 -11.24
CA ASN A 30 6.12 -11.22 -11.93
C ASN A 30 7.34 -11.11 -11.02
N VAL A 31 7.24 -10.47 -9.85
CA VAL A 31 8.38 -10.24 -8.97
C VAL A 31 8.23 -10.99 -7.65
N ILE A 32 7.16 -10.71 -6.91
CA ILE A 32 6.99 -11.24 -5.55
C ILE A 32 6.67 -12.74 -5.59
N TYR A 33 5.64 -13.12 -6.35
CA TYR A 33 5.14 -14.48 -6.40
C TYR A 33 6.09 -15.39 -7.18
N SER A 34 6.66 -14.92 -8.29
CA SER A 34 7.72 -15.64 -9.02
C SER A 34 8.89 -15.99 -8.10
N HIS A 35 9.43 -15.01 -7.37
CA HIS A 35 10.58 -15.25 -6.49
C HIS A 35 10.23 -16.17 -5.30
N ALA A 36 9.03 -16.00 -4.71
CA ALA A 36 8.54 -16.93 -3.69
C ALA A 36 8.38 -18.36 -4.24
N GLY A 37 7.99 -18.50 -5.51
CA GLY A 37 7.93 -19.76 -6.24
C GLY A 37 9.30 -20.45 -6.31
N GLU A 38 10.33 -19.73 -6.74
CA GLU A 38 11.71 -20.23 -6.80
C GLU A 38 12.18 -20.74 -5.42
N LEU A 39 11.95 -19.97 -4.36
CA LEU A 39 12.32 -20.37 -2.99
C LEU A 39 11.53 -21.59 -2.51
N CYS A 40 10.25 -21.69 -2.86
CA CYS A 40 9.42 -22.86 -2.56
C CYS A 40 9.96 -24.11 -3.25
N GLU A 41 10.40 -24.00 -4.52
CA GLU A 41 11.03 -25.09 -5.26
C GLU A 41 12.34 -25.53 -4.59
N GLU A 42 13.21 -24.59 -4.21
CA GLU A 42 14.46 -24.88 -3.48
C GLU A 42 14.21 -25.60 -2.15
N LEU A 43 13.10 -25.27 -1.48
CA LEU A 43 12.71 -25.87 -0.20
C LEU A 43 11.87 -27.15 -0.35
N PHE A 44 11.57 -27.59 -1.58
CA PHE A 44 10.65 -28.70 -1.86
C PHE A 44 9.26 -28.52 -1.21
N VAL A 45 8.77 -27.28 -1.15
CA VAL A 45 7.46 -26.91 -0.60
C VAL A 45 6.55 -26.46 -1.73
N THR A 46 5.28 -26.87 -1.69
CA THR A 46 4.27 -26.34 -2.61
C THR A 46 3.55 -25.14 -1.97
N PRO A 47 3.40 -24.01 -2.67
CA PRO A 47 2.55 -22.91 -2.21
C PRO A 47 1.13 -23.41 -1.96
N THR A 48 0.60 -23.16 -0.77
CA THR A 48 -0.77 -23.58 -0.40
C THR A 48 -1.48 -22.47 0.35
N ILE A 49 -2.81 -22.47 0.26
CA ILE A 49 -3.64 -21.52 1.00
C ILE A 49 -3.81 -22.02 2.44
N PRO A 50 -3.72 -21.15 3.46
CA PRO A 50 -3.97 -21.54 4.84
C PRO A 50 -5.35 -22.20 5.02
N ARG A 51 -5.37 -23.34 5.73
CA ARG A 51 -6.60 -24.16 5.91
C ARG A 51 -7.79 -23.37 6.46
N HIS A 52 -7.55 -22.42 7.36
CA HIS A 52 -8.61 -21.59 7.95
C HIS A 52 -9.26 -20.67 6.91
N ALA A 53 -8.49 -20.12 5.97
CA ALA A 53 -9.01 -19.31 4.87
C ALA A 53 -9.89 -20.18 3.94
N VAL A 54 -9.40 -21.37 3.57
CA VAL A 54 -10.18 -22.35 2.77
C VAL A 54 -11.53 -22.68 3.41
N SER A 55 -11.57 -22.84 4.73
CA SER A 55 -12.82 -23.08 5.47
C SER A 55 -13.83 -21.95 5.29
N SER A 56 -13.38 -20.69 5.31
CA SER A 56 -14.23 -19.52 5.09
C SER A 56 -14.83 -19.49 3.69
N TYR A 57 -14.04 -19.75 2.64
CA TYR A 57 -14.53 -19.84 1.25
C TYR A 57 -15.60 -20.91 1.09
N ARG A 58 -15.38 -22.10 1.68
CA ARG A 58 -16.36 -23.20 1.64
C ARG A 58 -17.68 -22.83 2.33
N LYS A 59 -17.63 -22.15 3.48
CA LYS A 59 -18.84 -21.67 4.18
C LYS A 59 -19.63 -20.65 3.36
N GLN A 60 -18.94 -19.85 2.56
CA GLN A 60 -19.53 -18.84 1.69
C GLN A 60 -19.95 -19.40 0.31
N ASN A 61 -19.85 -20.72 0.10
CA ASN A 61 -20.08 -21.37 -1.20
C ASN A 61 -19.29 -20.71 -2.34
N THR A 62 -18.11 -20.16 -2.04
CA THR A 62 -17.27 -19.46 -3.00
C THR A 62 -16.13 -20.39 -3.43
N PRO A 63 -15.78 -20.45 -4.73
CA PRO A 63 -14.62 -21.21 -5.19
C PRO A 63 -13.35 -20.78 -4.45
N VAL A 64 -12.55 -21.75 -4.03
CA VAL A 64 -11.24 -21.48 -3.43
C VAL A 64 -10.29 -21.09 -4.57
N PRO A 65 -9.70 -19.88 -4.54
CA PRO A 65 -8.75 -19.46 -5.58
C PRO A 65 -7.47 -20.30 -5.55
N ASN A 66 -6.61 -20.13 -6.54
CA ASN A 66 -5.24 -20.63 -6.45
C ASN A 66 -4.42 -19.80 -5.42
N PRO A 67 -3.26 -20.28 -4.94
CA PRO A 67 -2.47 -19.58 -3.94
C PRO A 67 -2.02 -18.18 -4.38
N GLU A 68 -1.63 -18.00 -5.64
CA GLU A 68 -1.22 -16.71 -6.22
C GLU A 68 -2.30 -15.64 -6.07
N ILE A 69 -3.48 -15.91 -6.61
CA ILE A 69 -4.65 -15.03 -6.53
C ILE A 69 -5.03 -14.79 -5.07
N PHE A 70 -4.99 -15.83 -4.23
CA PHE A 70 -5.28 -15.69 -2.81
C PHE A 70 -4.34 -14.69 -2.13
N TYR A 71 -3.03 -14.85 -2.28
CA TYR A 71 -2.05 -13.99 -1.62
C TYR A 71 -2.05 -12.58 -2.21
N CYS A 72 -2.30 -12.41 -3.51
CA CYS A 72 -2.46 -11.08 -4.09
C CYS A 72 -3.67 -10.35 -3.48
N ASP A 73 -4.85 -10.95 -3.58
CA ASP A 73 -6.12 -10.30 -3.22
C ASP A 73 -6.34 -10.16 -1.72
N ARG A 74 -5.84 -11.10 -0.92
CA ARG A 74 -6.12 -11.16 0.53
C ARG A 74 -5.00 -10.67 1.41
N VAL A 75 -3.78 -10.55 0.88
CA VAL A 75 -2.61 -10.14 1.66
C VAL A 75 -1.96 -8.92 1.06
N TYR A 76 -1.47 -9.02 -0.19
CA TYR A 76 -0.63 -8.00 -0.78
C TYR A 76 -1.39 -6.70 -1.10
N LEU A 77 -2.48 -6.78 -1.88
CA LEU A 77 -3.26 -5.59 -2.24
C LEU A 77 -3.88 -4.91 -1.00
N PRO A 78 -4.49 -5.64 -0.03
CA PRO A 78 -4.99 -5.02 1.20
C PRO A 78 -3.89 -4.33 2.02
N PHE A 79 -2.71 -4.96 2.15
CA PHE A 79 -1.57 -4.35 2.83
C PHE A 79 -1.13 -3.06 2.13
N LEU A 80 -1.03 -3.08 0.80
CA LEU A 80 -0.65 -1.92 0.01
C LEU A 80 -1.68 -0.80 0.17
N ASP A 81 -2.98 -1.12 0.12
CA ASP A 81 -4.06 -0.16 0.32
C ASP A 81 -4.01 0.47 1.71
N GLU A 82 -3.80 -0.33 2.75
CA GLU A 82 -3.66 0.18 4.12
C GLU A 82 -2.42 1.07 4.28
N LEU A 83 -1.29 0.68 3.69
CA LEU A 83 -0.06 1.48 3.70
C LEU A 83 -0.29 2.83 3.01
N ILE A 84 -0.88 2.82 1.81
CA ILE A 84 -1.19 4.04 1.06
C ILE A 84 -2.17 4.91 1.85
N ASN A 85 -3.24 4.34 2.39
CA ASN A 85 -4.22 5.08 3.18
C ASN A 85 -3.60 5.71 4.44
N ASN A 86 -2.72 4.99 5.14
CA ASN A 86 -2.02 5.51 6.30
C ASN A 86 -1.07 6.65 5.95
N ILE A 87 -0.31 6.52 4.85
CA ILE A 87 0.57 7.57 4.37
C ILE A 87 -0.26 8.79 3.93
N SER A 88 -1.28 8.58 3.11
CA SER A 88 -2.22 9.63 2.67
C SER A 88 -2.89 10.34 3.83
N GLY A 89 -3.37 9.62 4.85
CA GLY A 89 -4.00 10.21 6.03
C GLY A 89 -3.03 11.06 6.85
N ARG A 90 -1.80 10.58 7.06
CA ARG A 90 -0.78 11.34 7.79
C ARG A 90 -0.32 12.56 7.01
N LEU A 91 -0.13 12.42 5.70
CA LEU A 91 0.35 13.51 4.85
C LEU A 91 -0.74 14.55 4.56
N SER A 92 -2.01 14.16 4.43
CA SER A 92 -3.13 15.10 4.31
C SER A 92 -3.33 15.93 5.59
N SER A 93 -3.01 15.40 6.76
CA SER A 93 -2.98 16.18 8.01
C SER A 93 -1.93 17.31 7.99
N LEU A 94 -0.84 17.15 7.23
CA LEU A 94 0.18 18.18 7.01
C LEU A 94 -0.29 19.25 6.02
N LYS A 95 -1.27 18.93 5.16
CA LYS A 95 -1.94 19.88 4.25
C LYS A 95 -3.00 20.73 4.97
N CYS A 96 -3.01 20.80 6.30
CA CYS A 96 -3.93 21.64 7.04
C CYS A 96 -3.76 23.11 6.60
N GLU A 97 -4.76 23.69 5.95
CA GLU A 97 -4.72 25.09 5.49
C GLU A 97 -4.32 26.05 6.62
N ARG A 98 -4.69 25.73 7.87
CA ARG A 98 -4.29 26.51 9.04
C ARG A 98 -2.78 26.49 9.26
N ILE A 99 -2.10 25.36 9.07
CA ILE A 99 -0.63 25.25 9.16
C ILE A 99 0.03 26.02 8.02
N ILE A 100 -0.53 25.94 6.80
CA ILE A 100 -0.05 26.71 5.64
C ILE A 100 -0.23 28.22 5.89
N LEU A 101 -1.36 28.66 6.45
CA LEU A 101 -1.60 30.05 6.79
C LEU A 101 -0.67 30.54 7.92
N LEU A 102 -0.43 29.70 8.93
CA LEU A 102 0.54 29.99 10.01
C LEU A 102 1.97 30.14 9.45
N SER A 103 2.35 29.35 8.45
CA SER A 103 3.68 29.49 7.80
C SER A 103 3.87 30.80 7.03
N LYS A 104 2.77 31.50 6.70
CA LYS A 104 2.79 32.82 6.04
C LYS A 104 2.87 33.99 7.03
N LEU A 105 2.69 33.75 8.33
CA LEU A 105 2.95 34.77 9.34
C LEU A 105 4.45 35.06 9.39
N ARG A 106 4.84 36.28 9.04
CA ARG A 106 6.22 36.75 9.25
C ARG A 106 6.52 36.80 10.75
N PRO A 107 7.77 36.55 11.16
CA PRO A 107 8.21 36.70 12.56
C PRO A 107 7.90 38.08 13.15
N GLU A 108 7.83 39.11 12.30
CA GLU A 108 7.55 40.52 12.63
C GLU A 108 6.14 40.79 13.19
N LEU A 109 5.20 39.85 13.03
CA LEU A 109 3.79 40.01 13.45
C LEU A 109 3.47 39.34 14.80
N ILE A 110 4.47 38.70 15.42
CA ILE A 110 4.39 38.11 16.77
C ILE A 110 5.34 38.88 17.68
N LEU A 111 5.10 40.19 17.83
CA LEU A 111 5.58 41.02 18.93
C LEU A 111 4.51 42.06 19.28
#